data_AF-A0A0G0MQS4-F1
#
_entry.id   AF-A0A0G0MQS4-F1
#
_cell.length_a   1.000
_cell.length_b   1.000
_cell.length_c   1.000
_cell.angle_alpha   90.00
_cell.angle_beta   90.00
_cell.angle_gamma   90.00
#
_symmetry.space_group_name_H-M   'P 1'
#
loop_
_entity.id
_entity.type
_entity.pdbx_description
1 polymer ?
#
loop_
_entity_poly.entity_id
_entity_poly.type
_entity_poly.pdbx_seq_one_letter_code
_entity_poly.pdbx_strand_id
1 'polypeptide(L)' 'MMSQWKKQTFQKKIFQWWKVNKRDLPWRHTHDPYKILVSEVMLQQTTVSRVLTKYPVFIKAYPTVKDLAFRTTII' A
#
# COMPACT_ATOMS: atom_id res chain seq x y z
N MET A 1 -22.41 26.44 7.72
CA MET A 1 -22.48 25.57 8.92
C MET A 1 -22.92 24.13 8.61
N MET A 2 -24.06 23.87 7.95
CA MET A 2 -24.58 22.51 7.69
C MET A 2 -23.66 21.60 6.85
N SER A 3 -22.90 22.15 5.90
CA SER A 3 -21.96 21.39 5.04
C SER A 3 -20.83 20.71 5.82
N GLN A 4 -20.25 21.39 6.82
CA GLN A 4 -19.16 20.84 7.63
C GLN A 4 -19.62 19.67 8.50
N TRP A 5 -20.84 19.74 9.02
CA TRP A 5 -21.41 18.66 9.84
C TRP A 5 -21.69 17.39 9.02
N LYS A 6 -22.16 17.56 7.77
CA LYS A 6 -22.30 16.46 6.81
C LYS A 6 -20.95 15.80 6.50
N LYS A 7 -19.90 16.60 6.25
CA LYS A 7 -18.53 16.10 6.01
C LYS A 7 -17.98 15.29 7.20
N GLN A 8 -18.06 15.85 8.40
CA GLN A 8 -17.56 15.19 9.62
C GLN A 8 -18.30 13.87 9.90
N THR A 9 -19.62 13.86 9.73
CA THR A 9 -20.43 12.66 9.94
C THR A 9 -20.09 11.57 8.94
N PHE A 10 -19.89 11.93 7.66
CA PHE A 10 -19.47 10.98 6.63
C PHE A 10 -18.09 10.38 6.95
N GLN A 11 -17.09 11.21 7.26
CA GLN A 11 -15.76 10.75 7.62
C GLN A 11 -15.81 9.78 8.82
N LYS A 12 -16.55 10.13 9.88
CA LYS A 12 -16.72 9.27 11.06
C LYS A 12 -17.29 7.90 10.70
N LYS A 13 -18.32 7.84 9.85
CA LYS A 13 -18.91 6.58 9.39
C LYS A 13 -17.90 5.72 8.62
N ILE A 14 -17.16 6.32 7.69
CA ILE A 14 -16.12 5.61 6.94
C ILE A 14 -15.01 5.08 7.86
N PHE A 15 -14.53 5.89 8.82
CA PHE A 15 -13.50 5.46 9.76
C PHE A 15 -13.99 4.33 10.68
N GLN A 16 -15.22 4.39 11.17
CA GLN A 16 -15.80 3.32 12.00
C GLN A 16 -15.92 2.01 11.23
N TRP A 17 -16.43 2.06 10.00
CA TRP A 17 -16.51 0.88 9.14
C TRP A 17 -15.11 0.31 8.84
N TRP A 18 -14.14 1.17 8.52
CA TRP A 18 -12.78 0.75 8.21
C TRP A 18 -12.09 0.05 9.39
N LYS A 19 -12.32 0.52 10.63
CA LYS A 19 -11.75 -0.12 11.84
C LYS A 19 -12.14 -1.60 11.97
N VAL A 20 -13.36 -1.96 11.57
CA VAL A 20 -13.90 -3.33 11.68
C VAL A 20 -13.64 -4.16 10.42
N ASN A 21 -13.67 -3.54 9.24
CA ASN A 21 -13.68 -4.26 7.96
C ASN A 21 -12.38 -4.14 7.14
N LYS A 22 -11.34 -3.48 7.68
CA LYS A 22 -10.06 -3.37 6.95
C LYS A 22 -9.49 -4.76 6.68
N ARG A 23 -9.08 -4.96 5.42
CA ARG A 23 -8.25 -6.11 5.05
C ARG A 23 -6.85 -5.95 5.62
N ASP A 24 -6.32 -7.06 6.08
CA ASP A 24 -4.92 -7.18 6.48
C ASP A 24 -4.03 -7.27 5.24
N LEU A 25 -3.20 -6.25 5.01
CA LEU A 25 -2.34 -6.15 3.83
C LEU A 25 -0.91 -5.82 4.28
N PRO A 26 0.12 -6.56 3.83
CA PRO A 26 1.49 -6.40 4.32
C PRO A 26 2.03 -4.97 4.21
N TRP A 27 1.73 -4.28 3.11
CA TRP A 27 2.16 -2.90 2.87
C TRP A 27 1.45 -1.84 3.74
N ARG A 28 0.41 -2.21 4.50
CA ARG A 28 -0.23 -1.32 5.49
C ARG A 28 0.46 -1.36 6.87
N HIS A 29 1.40 -2.26 7.08
CA HIS A 29 2.13 -2.42 8.36
C HIS A 29 3.51 -1.77 8.34
N THR A 30 3.81 -0.97 7.32
CA THR A 30 5.10 -0.30 7.16
C THR A 30 4.90 1.20 6.95
N HIS A 31 5.86 1.98 7.45
CA HIS A 31 5.95 3.42 7.19
C HIS A 31 7.09 3.76 6.22
N ASP A 32 7.77 2.75 5.69
CA ASP A 32 8.86 2.91 4.72
C ASP A 32 8.31 3.40 3.36
N PRO A 33 8.68 4.61 2.91
CA PRO A 33 8.17 5.20 1.67
C PRO A 33 8.45 4.34 0.42
N TYR A 34 9.59 3.65 0.37
CA TYR A 34 9.94 2.79 -0.77
C TYR A 34 9.00 1.59 -0.84
N LYS A 35 8.78 0.93 0.30
CA LYS A 35 7.88 -0.23 0.40
C LYS A 35 6.43 0.13 0.12
N ILE A 36 5.99 1.33 0.49
CA ILE A 36 4.67 1.86 0.15
C ILE A 36 4.58 2.12 -1.35
N LEU A 37 5.55 2.84 -1.93
CA LEU A 37 5.59 3.14 -3.37
C LEU A 37 5.54 1.88 -4.23
N VAL A 38 6.34 0.87 -3.90
CA VAL A 38 6.35 -0.43 -4.61
C VAL A 38 4.96 -1.07 -4.58
N SER A 39 4.28 -1.05 -3.42
CA SER A 39 2.94 -1.62 -3.31
C SER A 39 1.92 -0.90 -4.20
N GLU A 40 1.98 0.44 -4.24
CA GLU A 40 1.08 1.26 -5.05
C GLU A 40 1.30 1.01 -6.55
N VAL A 41 2.56 0.96 -7.00
CA VAL A 41 2.90 0.68 -8.41
C VAL A 41 2.40 -0.71 -8.82
N MET A 42 2.57 -1.73 -7.98
CA MET A 42 2.06 -3.08 -8.27
C MET A 42 0.53 -3.11 -8.34
N LEU A 43 -0.15 -2.37 -7.47
CA LEU A 43 -1.61 -2.32 -7.40
C LEU A 43 -2.26 -1.57 -8.57
N GLN A 44 -1.52 -0.71 -9.28
CA GLN A 44 -2.04 -0.02 -10.48
C GLN A 44 -2.29 -0.98 -11.65
N GLN A 45 -1.46 -2.02 -11.80
CA GLN A 45 -1.51 -2.93 -12.96
C GLN A 45 -2.04 -4.33 -12.61
N THR A 46 -2.20 -4.68 -11.33
CA THR A 46 -2.54 -6.05 -10.90
C THR A 46 -3.54 -6.10 -9.76
N THR A 47 -4.15 -7.28 -9.55
CA THR A 47 -5.10 -7.50 -8.46
C THR A 47 -4.41 -7.67 -7.11
N VAL A 48 -5.10 -7.31 -6.03
CA VAL A 48 -4.58 -7.46 -4.64
C VAL A 48 -4.11 -8.89 -4.36
N SER A 49 -4.81 -9.91 -4.84
CA SER A 49 -4.41 -11.31 -4.65
C SER A 49 -3.06 -11.63 -5.27
N ARG A 50 -2.75 -11.06 -6.44
CA ARG A 50 -1.44 -11.21 -7.09
C ARG A 50 -0.35 -10.49 -6.29
N VAL A 51 -0.64 -9.27 -5.82
CA VAL A 51 0.32 -8.46 -5.05
C VAL A 51 0.64 -9.11 -3.71
N LEU A 52 -0.34 -9.71 -3.02
CA LEU A 52 -0.11 -10.43 -1.76
C LEU A 52 0.98 -11.51 -1.90
N THR A 53 1.03 -12.21 -3.03
CA THR A 53 2.06 -13.22 -3.29
C THR A 53 3.39 -12.63 -3.75
N LYS A 54 3.37 -11.59 -4.58
CA LYS A 54 4.59 -11.07 -5.25
C LYS A 54 5.34 -10.01 -4.45
N TYR A 55 4.62 -9.17 -3.71
CA TYR A 55 5.19 -8.12 -2.89
C TYR A 55 6.28 -8.60 -1.91
N PRO A 56 6.05 -9.62 -1.05
CA PRO A 56 7.07 -10.06 -0.09
C PRO A 56 8.32 -10.62 -0.79
N VAL A 57 8.15 -11.29 -1.93
CA VAL A 57 9.27 -11.80 -2.74
C VAL A 57 10.08 -10.63 -3.30
N PHE A 58 9.42 -9.60 -3.81
CA PHE A 58 10.07 -8.43 -4.37
C PHE A 58 10.84 -7.63 -3.32
N ILE A 59 10.21 -7.32 -2.17
CA ILE A 59 10.87 -6.57 -1.09
C ILE A 59 12.03 -7.36 -0.48
N LYS A 60 11.96 -8.70 -0.48
CA LYS A 60 13.09 -9.53 -0.06
C LYS A 60 14.26 -9.46 -1.05
N ALA A 61 13.98 -9.42 -2.35
CA ALA A 61 15.01 -9.32 -3.39
C ALA A 61 15.59 -7.90 -3.52
N TYR A 62 14.76 -6.89 -3.26
CA TYR A 62 15.09 -5.47 -3.33
C TYR A 62 14.64 -4.77 -2.05
N PRO A 63 15.44 -4.85 -0.97
CA PRO A 63 15.06 -4.25 0.30
C PRO A 63 15.00 -2.71 0.25
N THR A 64 15.84 -2.09 -0.58
CA THR A 64 15.91 -0.64 -0.74
C THR A 64 15.83 -0.21 -2.21
N VAL A 65 15.52 1.07 -2.43
CA VAL A 65 15.56 1.68 -3.77
C VAL A 65 16.96 1.60 -4.41
N LYS A 66 18.03 1.61 -3.59
CA LYS A 66 19.40 1.47 -4.07
C LYS A 66 19.63 0.05 -4.60
N ASP A 67 19.19 -0.97 -3.86
CA ASP A 67 19.30 -2.37 -4.32
C ASP A 67 18.54 -2.60 -5.63
N LEU A 68 17.39 -1.92 -5.79
CA LEU A 68 16.66 -1.93 -7.05
C LEU A 68 17.43 -1.24 -8.20
N ALA A 69 18.06 -0.10 -7.94
CA ALA A 69 18.77 0.69 -8.96
C ALA A 69 20.13 0.10 -9.36
N PHE A 70 20.88 -0.45 -8.40
CA PHE A 70 22.24 -0.95 -8.62
C PHE A 70 22.32 -2.42 -9.02
N ARG A 71 21.19 -3.14 -9.06
CA ARG A 71 21.20 -4.49 -9.60
C ARG A 71 21.44 -4.42 -11.10
N THR A 72 22.69 -4.67 -11.49
CA THR A 72 23.12 -4.78 -12.88
C THR A 72 22.21 -5.75 -13.62
N THR A 73 21.30 -5.21 -14.42
CA THR A 73 20.73 -5.93 -15.54
C THR A 73 21.74 -5.73 -16.65
N ILE A 74 22.51 -6.77 -16.97
CA ILE A 74 23.28 -6.80 -18.22
C ILE A 74 22.21 -6.78 -19.32
N ILE A 75 22.04 -5.61 -19.93
CA ILE A 75 21.37 -5.43 -21.22
C ILE A 75 22.45 -5.31 -22.27
#